data_AF-A0A510JIF1-F1
#
_entry.id   AF-A0A510JIF1-F1
#
_cell.length_a   1.000
_cell.length_b   1.000
_cell.length_c   1.000
_cell.angle_alpha   90.00
_cell.angle_beta   90.00
_cell.angle_gamma   90.00
#
_symmetry.space_group_name_H-M   'P 1'
#
loop_
_entity.id
_entity.type
_entity.pdbx_description
1 polymer ?
#
loop_
_entity_poly.entity_id
_entity_poly.type
_entity_poly.pdbx_seq_one_letter_code
_entity_poly.pdbx_strand_id
1 'polypeptide(L)'
;MINLNLFANDTYKLLKFLYDNQIQVKEDYYVVLSQQEIADILHYSKLKTNNIMKDLRNNDFITTFNNKRGKYMITNKGYKVIEILERKY
;
A
#
# COMPACT_ATOMS: atom_id res chain seq x y z
N MET A 1 3.16 -18.88 -4.94
CA MET A 1 4.41 -18.31 -5.48
C MET A 1 4.19 -16.81 -5.68
N ILE A 2 5.01 -15.94 -5.08
CA ILE A 2 4.86 -14.48 -5.21
C ILE A 2 5.49 -14.05 -6.54
N ASN A 3 4.72 -13.40 -7.43
CA ASN A 3 5.23 -12.91 -8.71
C ASN A 3 5.95 -11.56 -8.51
N LEU A 4 7.29 -11.58 -8.57
CA LEU A 4 8.15 -10.42 -8.33
C LEU A 4 8.11 -9.37 -9.47
N ASN A 5 7.60 -9.70 -10.67
CA ASN A 5 7.41 -8.71 -11.74
C ASN A 5 6.34 -7.66 -11.39
N LEU A 6 5.46 -7.95 -10.42
CA LEU A 6 4.52 -6.98 -9.87
C LEU A 6 5.22 -5.91 -9.02
N PHE A 7 6.49 -6.09 -8.64
CA PHE A 7 7.17 -5.23 -7.69
C PHE A 7 8.45 -4.54 -8.19
N ALA A 8 8.81 -4.77 -9.45
CA ALA A 8 9.70 -3.88 -10.20
C ALA A 8 8.98 -2.59 -10.70
N ASN A 9 7.70 -2.42 -10.33
CA ASN A 9 6.77 -1.46 -10.93
C ASN A 9 6.12 -0.54 -9.88
N ASP A 10 5.33 0.41 -10.37
CA ASP A 10 4.67 1.45 -9.59
C ASP A 10 3.73 0.93 -8.47
N THR A 11 3.29 -0.32 -8.54
CA THR A 11 2.52 -1.01 -7.49
C THR A 11 3.35 -1.25 -6.23
N TYR A 12 4.62 -1.68 -6.36
CA TYR A 12 5.50 -1.77 -5.19
C TYR A 12 5.76 -0.41 -4.58
N LYS A 13 6.10 0.57 -5.42
CA LYS A 13 6.36 1.94 -4.94
C LYS A 13 5.19 2.47 -4.12
N LEU A 14 3.95 2.21 -4.56
CA LEU A 14 2.77 2.60 -3.81
C LEU A 14 2.61 1.79 -2.51
N LEU A 15 2.79 0.48 -2.53
CA LEU A 15 2.71 -0.35 -1.31
C LEU A 15 3.76 0.07 -0.27
N LYS A 16 5.00 0.30 -0.72
CA LYS A 16 6.11 0.79 0.09
C LYS A 16 5.84 2.19 0.63
N PHE A 17 5.28 3.08 -0.21
CA PHE A 17 4.85 4.40 0.24
C PHE A 17 3.81 4.32 1.36
N LEU A 18 2.81 3.44 1.26
CA LEU A 18 1.84 3.23 2.34
C LEU A 18 2.55 2.75 3.63
N TYR A 19 3.54 1.87 3.52
CA TYR A 19 4.30 1.37 4.66
C TYR A 19 5.14 2.46 5.32
N ASP A 20 5.78 3.31 4.54
CA ASP A 20 6.62 4.39 5.05
C ASP A 20 5.80 5.55 5.65
N ASN A 21 4.53 5.68 5.25
CA ASN A 21 3.64 6.78 5.68
C ASN A 21 2.50 6.30 6.59
N GLN A 22 2.56 5.07 7.09
CA GLN A 22 1.59 4.61 8.08
C GLN A 22 1.88 5.24 9.45
N ILE A 23 0.81 5.59 10.15
CA ILE A 23 0.89 6.05 11.53
C ILE A 23 0.49 4.91 12.47
N GLN A 24 1.14 4.86 13.63
CA GLN A 24 0.72 3.98 14.72
C GLN A 24 -0.20 4.75 15.66
N VAL A 25 -1.38 4.18 15.93
CA VAL A 25 -2.28 4.67 16.97
C VAL A 25 -2.67 3.49 17.84
N LYS A 26 -2.16 3.48 19.08
CA LYS A 26 -2.22 2.30 19.97
C LYS A 26 -1.55 1.10 19.29
N GLU A 27 -2.29 0.03 19.04
CA GLU A 27 -1.82 -1.22 18.43
C GLU A 27 -2.04 -1.24 16.91
N ASP A 28 -2.76 -0.26 16.35
CA ASP A 28 -3.14 -0.22 14.95
C ASP A 28 -2.14 0.60 14.11
N TYR A 29 -1.84 0.11 12.91
CA TYR A 29 -1.07 0.82 11.88
C TYR A 29 -1.94 1.10 10.66
N TYR A 30 -2.06 2.38 10.27
CA TYR A 30 -2.84 2.76 9.09
C TYR A 30 -2.38 4.09 8.48
N VAL A 31 -2.73 4.30 7.21
CA VAL A 31 -2.48 5.52 6.43
C VAL A 31 -3.76 6.33 6.38
N VAL A 32 -3.67 7.66 6.54
CA VAL A 32 -4.81 8.61 6.49
C VAL A 32 -4.81 9.52 5.26
N LEU A 33 -4.00 9.18 4.26
CA LEU A 33 -3.93 9.89 2.97
C LEU A 33 -5.00 9.37 2.02
N SER A 34 -5.71 10.28 1.36
CA SER A 34 -6.62 9.98 0.25
C SER A 34 -5.85 9.51 -0.99
N GLN A 35 -6.55 8.87 -1.93
CA GLN A 35 -5.95 8.46 -3.21
C GLN A 35 -5.47 9.64 -4.05
N GLN A 36 -6.04 10.84 -3.88
CA GLN A 36 -5.56 12.03 -4.57
C GLN A 36 -4.22 12.48 -3.99
N GLU A 37 -4.12 12.60 -2.66
CA GLU A 37 -2.87 12.96 -1.99
C GLU A 37 -1.76 11.94 -2.29
N ILE A 38 -2.08 10.64 -2.29
CA ILE A 38 -1.14 9.59 -2.68
C ILE A 38 -0.68 9.79 -4.13
N ALA A 39 -1.60 10.11 -5.05
CA ALA A 39 -1.26 10.35 -6.45
C ALA A 39 -0.33 11.57 -6.61
N ASP A 40 -0.63 12.65 -5.90
CA ASP A 40 0.13 13.90 -5.98
C ASP A 40 1.55 13.70 -5.43
N ILE A 41 1.72 13.01 -4.30
CA ILE A 41 3.02 12.73 -3.67
C ILE A 41 3.86 11.75 -4.51
N LEU A 42 3.25 10.73 -5.10
CA LEU A 42 3.96 9.75 -5.95
C LEU A 42 4.13 10.24 -7.40
N HIS A 43 3.62 11.43 -7.74
CA HIS A 43 3.56 11.96 -9.10
C HIS A 43 2.91 11.00 -10.11
N TYR A 44 1.84 10.34 -9.67
CA TYR A 44 0.99 9.48 -10.50
C TYR A 44 -0.29 10.20 -10.91
N SER A 45 -0.91 9.76 -12.01
CA SER A 45 -2.28 10.17 -12.28
C SER A 45 -3.22 9.52 -11.25
N LYS A 46 -4.30 10.23 -10.90
CA LYS A 46 -5.35 9.70 -10.02
C LYS A 46 -5.89 8.34 -10.50
N LEU A 47 -6.08 8.20 -11.82
CA LEU A 47 -6.57 6.95 -12.42
C LEU A 47 -5.60 5.79 -12.16
N LYS A 48 -4.31 6.01 -12.36
CA LYS A 48 -3.27 5.00 -12.10
C LYS A 48 -3.23 4.62 -10.62
N THR A 49 -3.24 5.60 -9.72
CA THR A 49 -3.27 5.37 -8.27
C THR A 49 -4.50 4.57 -7.86
N ASN A 50 -5.68 4.88 -8.40
CA ASN A 50 -6.91 4.14 -8.11
C ASN A 50 -6.83 2.68 -8.57
N ASN A 51 -6.28 2.43 -9.75
CA ASN A 51 -6.09 1.08 -10.28
C ASN A 51 -5.12 0.27 -9.40
N ILE A 52 -3.97 0.84 -9.05
CA ILE A 52 -2.99 0.19 -8.16
C ILE A 52 -3.62 -0.11 -6.79
N MET A 53 -4.35 0.84 -6.20
CA MET A 53 -5.03 0.64 -4.92
C MET A 53 -6.10 -0.45 -4.98
N LYS A 54 -6.77 -0.60 -6.12
CA LYS A 54 -7.72 -1.69 -6.36
C LYS A 54 -7.00 -3.02 -6.48
N ASP A 55 -5.89 -3.08 -7.21
CA ASP A 55 -5.11 -4.31 -7.38
C ASP A 55 -4.49 -4.77 -6.06
N LEU A 56 -3.91 -3.86 -5.28
CA LEU A 56 -3.39 -4.16 -3.94
C LEU A 56 -4.47 -4.74 -3.03
N ARG A 57 -5.69 -4.19 -3.08
CA ARG A 57 -6.82 -4.68 -2.27
C ARG A 57 -7.33 -6.03 -2.74
N ASN A 58 -7.55 -6.20 -4.05
CA ASN A 58 -8.03 -7.46 -4.64
C ASN A 58 -7.07 -8.62 -4.37
N ASN A 59 -5.77 -8.31 -4.24
CA ASN A 59 -4.74 -9.30 -3.93
C ASN A 59 -4.42 -9.40 -2.42
N ASP A 60 -5.23 -8.79 -1.55
CA ASP A 60 -5.10 -8.86 -0.09
C ASP A 60 -3.76 -8.31 0.44
N PHE A 61 -3.17 -7.32 -0.22
CA PHE A 61 -1.97 -6.63 0.30
C PHE A 61 -2.32 -5.44 1.20
N ILE A 62 -3.49 -4.82 0.96
CA ILE A 62 -4.03 -3.73 1.76
C ILE A 62 -5.54 -3.91 1.99
N THR A 63 -6.06 -3.29 3.03
CA THR A 63 -7.49 -3.19 3.32
C THR A 63 -7.87 -1.79 3.78
N THR A 64 -9.16 -1.51 3.97
CA THR A 64 -9.62 -0.26 4.60
C THR A 64 -9.59 -0.38 6.11
N PHE A 65 -9.01 0.60 6.78
CA PHE A 65 -9.02 0.65 8.24
C PHE A 65 -10.42 0.99 8.76
N ASN A 66 -10.99 0.14 9.61
CA ASN A 66 -12.34 0.29 10.19
C ASN A 66 -13.45 0.56 9.17
N ASN A 67 -13.34 -0.01 7.96
CA ASN A 67 -14.27 0.24 6.84
C ASN A 67 -14.44 1.73 6.47
N LYS A 68 -13.50 2.60 6.85
CA LYS A 68 -13.52 4.03 6.54
C LYS A 68 -12.80 4.31 5.23
N ARG A 69 -13.48 4.99 4.31
CA ARG A 69 -12.88 5.47 3.05
C ARG A 69 -11.73 6.43 3.35
N GLY A 70 -10.64 6.32 2.60
CA GLY A 70 -9.45 7.16 2.78
C GLY A 70 -8.57 6.77 3.96
N LYS A 71 -8.85 5.64 4.63
CA LYS A 71 -7.95 5.04 5.61
C LYS A 71 -7.55 3.64 5.19
N TYR A 72 -6.26 3.38 5.11
CA TYR A 72 -5.73 2.12 4.57
C TYR A 72 -4.84 1.42 5.58
N MET A 73 -4.93 0.10 5.66
CA MET A 73 -4.09 -0.73 6.51
C MET A 73 -3.38 -1.78 5.64
N ILE A 74 -2.11 -2.01 5.91
CA ILE A 74 -1.34 -3.07 5.24
C ILE A 74 -1.64 -4.40 5.93
N THR A 75 -1.92 -5.43 5.14
CA THR A 75 -2.19 -6.77 5.68
C THR A 75 -0.88 -7.50 5.97
N ASN A 76 -0.96 -8.64 6.67
CA ASN A 76 0.19 -9.53 6.86
C ASN A 76 0.86 -9.93 5.53
N LYS A 77 0.07 -10.10 4.45
CA LYS A 77 0.59 -10.42 3.13
C LYS A 77 1.34 -9.24 2.51
N GLY A 78 0.84 -8.01 2.68
CA GLY A 78 1.53 -6.80 2.25
C GLY A 78 2.87 -6.61 2.96
N TYR A 79 2.92 -6.82 4.29
CA TYR A 79 4.16 -6.76 5.07
C TYR A 79 5.19 -7.80 4.61
N LYS A 80 4.78 -9.05 4.38
CA LYS A 80 5.69 -10.10 3.87
C LYS A 80 6.35 -9.74 2.54
N VAL A 81 5.60 -9.08 1.64
CA VAL A 81 6.16 -8.62 0.36
C VAL A 81 7.26 -7.59 0.59
N ILE A 82 7.02 -6.62 1.47
CA ILE A 82 8.01 -5.58 1.80
C ILE A 82 9.25 -6.21 2.45
N GLU A 83 9.06 -7.13 3.40
CA GLU A 83 10.14 -7.86 4.07
C GLU A 83 11.05 -8.59 3.07
N ILE A 84 10.45 -9.33 2.12
CA ILE A 84 11.17 -10.06 1.08
C ILE A 84 11.96 -9.11 0.16
N LEU A 85 11.37 -7.97 -0.22
CA LEU A 85 11.97 -7.03 -1.18
C LEU A 85 13.05 -6.15 -0.55
N GLU A 86 12.88 -5.75 0.70
CA GLU A 86 13.84 -4.92 1.44
C GLU A 86 15.01 -5.74 2.03
N ARG A 87 15.03 -7.06 1.86
CA ARG A 87 16.05 -7.98 2.40
C ARG A 87 16.31 -7.78 3.91
N LYS A 88 15.27 -7.43 4.67
CA LYS A 88 15.36 -7.42 6.13
C LYS A 88 15.31 -8.87 6.61
N TYR A 89 16.48 -9.51 6.66
CA TYR A 89 16.72 -10.74 7.41
C TYR A 89 17.12 -10.41 8.85
#